data_AF-A0A358R4P4-F1
#
_entry.id   AF-A0A358R4P4-F1
#
_cell.length_a   1.000
_cell.length_b   1.000
_cell.length_c   1.000
_cell.angle_alpha   90.00
_cell.angle_beta   90.00
_cell.angle_gamma   90.00
#
_symmetry.space_group_name_H-M   'P 1'
#
loop_
_entity.id
_entity.type
_entity.pdbx_description
1 polymer ?
#
loop_
_entity_poly.entity_id
_entity_poly.type
_entity_poly.pdbx_seq_one_letter_code
_entity_poly.pdbx_strand_id
1 'polypeptide(L)'
;QSFVEDYYTGQHAEIIPNEVMLSEPIEDPEPILEYLSNELGKKVKWLYPKIGEKKQLVNMAISNAEFQLKQRELEKLEADRDRTPKSLEDLKTYLHLSRLPRRMECFDNSNMQGSDPVASMVCFVDGKPRKSMYKKYAIKTVVGPDDFASMREILRRRYGRLKKEGAHLPDLIVVDGGKGQLSAAVEVLEELDFMAAVDVIGLAKRLEEVFLPYKKDSILIPKTSPSLRILQQLRDEAHRFAITFHRDKRSKRTLKSDLTTIPGIGETTSKKLLRTFGSVQSVRHASLAELQEAIGKKMGARVYEVMQQKR
;
A
#
# COMPACT_ATOMS: atom_id res chain seq x y z
N GLN A 1 36.47 -15.28 2.27
CA GLN A 1 37.87 -14.90 2.55
C GLN A 1 37.95 -13.80 3.59
N SER A 2 37.52 -12.56 3.31
CA SER A 2 37.59 -11.43 4.28
C SER A 2 37.01 -11.76 5.66
N PHE A 3 35.86 -12.45 5.77
CA PHE A 3 35.33 -12.84 7.09
C PHE A 3 36.31 -13.68 7.94
N VAL A 4 37.02 -14.63 7.31
CA VAL A 4 37.95 -15.52 8.02
C VAL A 4 39.19 -14.74 8.46
N GLU A 5 39.71 -13.87 7.58
CA GLU A 5 40.79 -12.93 7.89
C GLU A 5 40.40 -12.01 9.05
N ASP A 6 39.26 -11.34 8.96
CA ASP A 6 38.77 -10.41 9.99
C ASP A 6 38.51 -11.12 11.33
N TYR A 7 37.99 -12.36 11.30
CA TYR A 7 37.70 -13.12 12.52
C TYR A 7 38.97 -13.52 13.28
N TYR A 8 39.99 -14.01 12.57
CA TYR A 8 41.21 -14.54 13.18
C TYR A 8 42.34 -13.50 13.36
N THR A 9 42.33 -12.40 12.61
CA THR A 9 43.29 -11.29 12.77
C THR A 9 42.72 -10.12 13.57
N GLY A 10 41.40 -10.04 13.70
CA GLY A 10 40.71 -9.06 14.55
C GLY A 10 40.68 -9.46 16.03
N GLN A 11 39.97 -8.68 16.84
CA GLN A 11 39.82 -8.90 18.29
C GLN A 11 38.84 -10.04 18.65
N HIS A 12 38.38 -10.82 17.67
CA HIS A 12 37.31 -11.80 17.86
C HIS A 12 37.80 -13.21 18.22
N ALA A 13 39.03 -13.57 17.83
CA ALA A 13 39.61 -14.86 18.17
C ALA A 13 40.37 -14.79 19.50
N GLU A 14 39.74 -15.24 20.59
CA GLU A 14 40.43 -15.41 21.89
C GLU A 14 41.37 -16.62 21.89
N ILE A 15 41.16 -17.60 21.01
CA ILE A 15 41.92 -18.86 20.93
C ILE A 15 42.09 -19.26 19.46
N ILE A 16 43.34 -19.57 19.07
CA ILE A 16 43.65 -20.12 17.74
C ILE A 16 43.57 -21.66 17.81
N PRO A 17 42.69 -22.31 17.03
CA PRO A 17 42.53 -23.75 17.05
C PRO A 17 43.60 -24.47 16.21
N ASN A 18 43.87 -25.75 16.53
CA ASN A 18 44.77 -26.59 15.74
C ASN A 18 44.20 -26.96 14.35
N GLU A 19 42.87 -27.04 14.23
CA GLU A 19 42.17 -27.33 12.98
C GLU A 19 41.01 -26.33 12.78
N VAL A 20 40.90 -25.78 11.57
CA VAL A 20 39.81 -24.90 11.13
C VAL A 20 39.04 -25.61 10.03
N MET A 21 37.73 -25.76 10.21
CA MET A 21 36.84 -26.34 9.21
C MET A 21 36.01 -25.24 8.57
N LEU A 22 36.02 -25.19 7.24
CA LEU A 22 35.29 -24.17 6.47
C LEU A 22 34.23 -24.81 5.59
N SER A 23 33.13 -24.07 5.39
CA SER A 23 32.03 -24.48 4.52
C SER A 23 32.40 -24.42 3.04
N GLU A 24 33.23 -23.45 2.66
CA GLU A 24 33.65 -23.16 1.30
C GLU A 24 35.17 -22.96 1.23
N PRO A 25 35.83 -23.34 0.11
CA PRO A 25 37.23 -23.01 -0.14
C PRO A 25 37.44 -21.51 -0.23
N ILE A 26 38.61 -21.04 0.20
CA ILE A 26 39.07 -19.67 -0.05
C ILE A 26 40.13 -19.65 -1.15
N GLU A 27 40.32 -18.50 -1.78
CA GLU A 27 41.18 -18.37 -2.96
C GLU A 27 42.68 -18.36 -2.61
N ASP A 28 43.07 -17.72 -1.51
CA ASP A 28 44.47 -17.58 -1.08
C ASP A 28 44.64 -17.84 0.44
N PRO A 29 44.70 -19.11 0.88
CA PRO A 29 44.80 -19.46 2.30
C PRO A 29 46.20 -19.36 2.91
N GLU A 30 47.25 -19.30 2.10
CA GLU A 30 48.64 -19.35 2.56
C GLU A 30 48.99 -18.24 3.56
N PRO A 31 48.70 -16.94 3.31
CA PRO A 31 49.12 -15.86 4.21
C PRO A 31 48.52 -15.97 5.62
N ILE A 32 47.24 -16.32 5.69
CA ILE A 32 46.52 -16.44 6.97
C ILE A 32 46.90 -17.73 7.71
N LEU A 33 47.17 -18.83 6.99
CA LEU A 33 47.67 -20.08 7.58
C LEU A 33 49.04 -19.90 8.22
N GLU A 34 49.93 -19.16 7.55
CA GLU A 34 51.25 -18.84 8.06
C GLU A 34 51.16 -17.97 9.32
N TYR A 35 50.35 -16.91 9.27
CA TYR A 35 50.07 -16.06 10.43
C TYR A 35 49.57 -16.86 11.63
N LEU A 36 48.52 -17.66 11.46
CA LEU A 36 47.93 -18.44 12.55
C LEU A 36 48.87 -19.52 13.08
N SER A 37 49.67 -20.14 12.21
CA SER A 37 50.63 -21.17 12.62
C SER A 37 51.79 -20.58 13.43
N ASN A 38 52.22 -19.36 13.09
CA ASN A 38 53.25 -18.62 13.84
C ASN A 38 52.75 -18.22 15.22
N GLU A 39 51.54 -17.66 15.31
CA GLU A 39 50.91 -17.28 16.59
C GLU A 39 50.67 -18.49 17.51
N LEU A 40 50.24 -19.63 16.95
CA LEU A 40 50.01 -20.86 17.72
C LEU A 40 51.32 -21.61 18.06
N GLY A 41 52.43 -21.32 17.37
CA GLY A 41 53.68 -22.08 17.45
C GLY A 41 53.59 -23.52 16.91
N LYS A 42 52.51 -23.84 16.18
CA LYS A 42 52.23 -25.16 15.59
C LYS A 42 51.50 -25.00 14.27
N LYS A 43 51.68 -25.94 13.35
CA LYS A 43 51.00 -25.93 12.06
C LYS A 43 49.48 -26.09 12.21
N VAL A 44 48.73 -25.04 11.85
CA VAL A 44 47.27 -25.06 11.79
C VAL A 44 46.82 -25.77 10.51
N LYS A 45 45.78 -26.61 10.60
CA LYS A 45 45.21 -27.30 9.44
C LYS A 45 43.90 -26.69 9.01
N TRP A 46 43.75 -26.45 7.71
CA TRP A 46 42.48 -26.07 7.12
C TRP A 46 41.84 -27.27 6.46
N LEU A 47 40.54 -27.45 6.72
CA LEU A 47 39.77 -28.59 6.26
C LEU A 47 38.52 -28.09 5.56
N TYR A 48 38.20 -28.73 4.44
CA TYR A 48 36.97 -28.55 3.69
C TYR A 48 36.23 -29.89 3.64
N PRO A 49 35.58 -30.31 4.73
CA PRO A 49 34.90 -31.59 4.77
C PRO A 49 33.84 -31.66 3.67
N LYS A 50 33.83 -32.75 2.90
CA LYS A 50 32.81 -33.00 1.86
C LYS A 50 31.81 -34.08 2.27
N ILE A 51 32.23 -35.04 3.09
CA ILE A 51 31.43 -36.19 3.57
C ILE A 51 31.81 -36.56 5.01
N GLY A 52 30.99 -37.38 5.67
CA GLY A 52 31.25 -37.92 7.00
C GLY A 52 30.96 -36.97 8.17
N GLU A 53 31.40 -37.33 9.38
CA GLU A 53 31.11 -36.62 10.63
C GLU A 53 31.59 -35.16 10.61
N LYS A 54 32.79 -34.88 10.09
CA LYS A 54 33.30 -33.51 9.96
C LYS A 54 32.41 -32.62 9.08
N LYS A 55 31.76 -33.19 8.04
CA LYS A 55 30.78 -32.44 7.23
C LYS A 55 29.48 -32.19 7.99
N GLN A 56 29.04 -33.13 8.83
CA GLN A 56 27.86 -32.93 9.67
C GLN A 56 28.07 -31.77 10.66
N LEU A 57 29.26 -31.64 11.25
CA LEU A 57 29.61 -30.52 12.12
C LEU A 57 29.53 -29.16 11.39
N VAL A 58 30.09 -29.08 10.18
CA VAL A 58 30.00 -27.87 9.34
C VAL A 58 28.55 -27.54 9.01
N ASN A 59 27.74 -28.53 8.63
CA ASN A 59 26.33 -28.34 8.33
C ASN A 59 25.53 -27.85 9.55
N MET A 60 25.84 -28.37 10.74
CA MET A 60 25.23 -27.91 12.00
C MET A 60 25.59 -26.45 12.29
N ALA A 61 26.85 -26.06 12.08
CA ALA A 61 27.28 -24.67 12.24
C ALA A 61 26.57 -23.73 11.26
N ILE A 62 26.41 -24.12 10.00
CA ILE A 62 25.64 -23.36 8.99
C ILE A 62 24.18 -23.21 9.43
N SER A 63 23.53 -24.31 9.83
CA SER A 63 22.14 -24.28 10.28
C SER A 63 21.94 -23.37 11.50
N ASN A 64 22.88 -23.41 12.45
CA ASN A 64 22.89 -22.51 13.60
C ASN A 64 23.06 -21.04 13.18
N ALA A 65 23.95 -20.75 12.23
CA ALA A 65 24.16 -19.40 11.72
C ALA A 65 22.91 -18.85 11.00
N GLU A 66 22.26 -19.67 10.17
CA GLU A 66 20.99 -19.31 9.50
C GLU A 66 19.88 -19.05 10.51
N PHE A 67 19.76 -19.91 11.53
CA PHE A 67 18.77 -19.75 12.60
C PHE A 67 18.99 -18.43 13.36
N GLN A 68 20.23 -18.14 13.76
CA GLN A 68 20.60 -16.91 14.46
C GLN A 68 20.36 -15.66 13.62
N LEU A 69 20.65 -15.71 12.32
CA LEU A 69 20.38 -14.61 11.40
C LEU A 69 18.88 -14.32 11.33
N LYS A 70 18.06 -15.36 11.15
CA LYS A 70 16.61 -15.25 11.07
C LYS A 70 15.99 -14.76 12.38
N GLN A 71 16.52 -15.21 13.52
CA GLN A 71 16.10 -14.73 14.83
C GLN A 71 16.42 -13.24 15.01
N ARG A 72 17.62 -12.78 14.63
CA ARG A 72 17.97 -11.35 14.62
C ARG A 72 17.09 -10.51 13.70
N GLU A 73 16.70 -11.03 12.55
CA GLU A 73 15.75 -10.35 11.65
C GLU A 73 14.38 -10.20 12.30
N LEU A 74 13.88 -11.25 12.94
CA LEU A 74 12.64 -11.24 13.72
C LEU A 74 12.71 -10.25 14.89
N GLU A 75 13.78 -10.28 15.68
CA GLU A 75 14.00 -9.35 16.79
C GLU A 75 14.06 -7.89 16.31
N LYS A 76 14.70 -7.61 15.17
CA LYS A 76 14.66 -6.27 14.55
C LYS A 76 13.24 -5.88 14.13
N LEU A 77 12.50 -6.79 13.49
CA LEU A 77 11.12 -6.56 13.07
C LEU A 77 10.18 -6.33 14.26
N GLU A 78 10.42 -7.01 15.38
CA GLU A 78 9.67 -6.87 16.64
C GLU A 78 10.04 -5.59 17.39
N ALA A 79 11.33 -5.25 17.46
CA ALA A 79 11.80 -3.98 18.00
C ALA A 79 11.26 -2.78 17.20
N ASP A 80 11.13 -2.92 15.87
CA ASP A 80 10.51 -1.93 14.99
C ASP A 80 8.96 -1.89 15.10
N ARG A 81 8.33 -2.91 15.68
CA ARG A 81 6.87 -2.94 15.92
C ARG A 81 6.46 -2.15 17.16
N ASP A 82 7.23 -2.25 18.24
CA ASP A 82 6.90 -1.59 19.51
C ASP A 82 7.44 -0.16 19.61
N ARG A 83 8.41 0.20 18.76
CA ARG A 83 8.95 1.56 18.71
C ARG A 83 8.09 2.44 17.81
N THR A 84 7.63 3.57 18.35
CA THR A 84 7.09 4.67 17.53
C THR A 84 8.08 4.99 16.41
N PRO A 85 7.69 4.90 15.13
CA PRO A 85 8.58 5.22 14.03
C PRO A 85 9.06 6.67 14.15
N LYS A 86 10.38 6.90 14.11
CA LYS A 86 10.96 8.24 14.19
C LYS A 86 10.37 9.19 13.14
N SER A 87 10.02 8.65 11.97
CA SER A 87 9.33 9.34 10.90
C SER A 87 7.99 9.96 11.31
N LEU A 88 7.25 9.39 12.26
CA LEU A 88 6.00 9.97 12.78
C LEU A 88 6.25 11.09 13.79
N GLU A 89 7.31 10.98 14.60
CA GLU A 89 7.74 12.08 15.49
C GLU A 89 8.21 13.29 14.67
N ASP A 90 8.98 13.03 13.62
CA ASP A 90 9.44 14.06 12.69
C ASP A 90 8.24 14.67 11.95
N LEU A 91 7.27 13.85 11.53
CA LEU A 91 6.05 14.34 10.89
C LEU A 91 5.23 15.25 11.82
N LYS A 92 5.07 14.86 13.09
CA LYS A 92 4.46 15.71 14.12
C LYS A 92 5.19 17.04 14.23
N THR A 93 6.52 17.01 14.23
CA THR A 93 7.36 18.21 14.39
C THR A 93 7.27 19.12 13.17
N TYR A 94 7.42 18.58 11.96
CA TYR A 94 7.33 19.34 10.70
C TYR A 94 5.99 20.04 10.52
N LEU A 95 4.89 19.36 10.90
CA LEU A 95 3.54 19.85 10.70
C LEU A 95 2.94 20.53 11.94
N HIS A 96 3.68 20.60 13.04
CA HIS A 96 3.22 21.12 14.33
C HIS A 96 1.91 20.47 14.81
N LEU A 97 1.79 19.14 14.65
CA LEU A 97 0.59 18.41 15.04
C LEU A 97 0.45 18.38 16.57
N SER A 98 -0.79 18.46 17.04
CA SER A 98 -1.13 18.39 18.47
C SER A 98 -0.75 17.03 19.06
N ARG A 99 -0.92 15.96 18.29
CA ARG A 99 -0.68 14.57 18.69
C ARG A 99 0.25 13.86 17.70
N LEU A 100 0.80 12.74 18.16
CA LEU A 100 1.59 11.88 17.28
C LEU A 100 0.64 11.21 16.28
N PRO A 101 0.86 11.32 14.95
CA PRO A 101 -0.07 10.83 13.93
C PRO A 101 0.03 9.31 13.77
N ARG A 102 -0.37 8.53 14.79
CA ARG A 102 -0.32 7.06 14.75
C ARG A 102 -1.38 6.52 13.81
N ARG A 103 -2.61 7.03 13.90
CA ARG A 103 -3.72 6.67 13.00
C ARG A 103 -4.03 7.82 12.05
N MET A 104 -3.77 7.61 10.76
CA MET A 104 -4.00 8.59 9.71
C MET A 104 -5.09 8.11 8.76
N GLU A 105 -6.10 8.93 8.50
CA GLU A 105 -7.14 8.65 7.50
C GLU A 105 -6.98 9.62 6.32
N CYS A 106 -6.82 9.09 5.10
CA CYS A 106 -6.67 9.89 3.89
C CYS A 106 -7.87 9.74 2.96
N PHE A 107 -8.36 10.87 2.44
CA PHE A 107 -9.53 10.96 1.59
C PHE A 107 -9.16 11.46 0.19
N ASP A 108 -9.58 10.71 -0.83
CA ASP A 108 -9.45 11.07 -2.24
C ASP A 108 -10.84 11.17 -2.88
N ASN A 109 -11.08 12.26 -3.60
CA ASN A 109 -12.26 12.42 -4.45
C ASN A 109 -11.86 12.14 -5.89
N SER A 110 -12.46 11.11 -6.48
CA SER A 110 -12.22 10.74 -7.87
C SER A 110 -13.49 10.97 -8.66
N ASN A 111 -13.50 12.00 -9.50
CA ASN A 111 -14.58 12.28 -10.44
C ASN A 111 -14.14 11.92 -11.87
N MET A 112 -14.67 10.82 -12.41
CA MET A 112 -14.52 10.50 -13.84
C MET A 112 -15.68 11.15 -14.61
N GLN A 113 -15.35 11.95 -15.63
CA GLN A 113 -16.29 12.63 -16.52
C GLN A 113 -17.34 11.64 -17.05
N GLY A 114 -18.63 11.90 -16.78
CA GLY A 114 -19.76 11.06 -17.23
C GLY A 114 -20.09 9.83 -16.36
N SER A 115 -19.46 9.66 -15.19
CA SER A 115 -19.73 8.57 -14.25
C SER A 115 -20.17 9.07 -12.87
N ASP A 116 -20.78 8.18 -12.08
CA ASP A 116 -21.29 8.52 -10.75
C ASP A 116 -20.13 8.84 -9.79
N PRO A 117 -20.09 10.03 -9.16
CA PRO A 117 -18.98 10.47 -8.31
C PRO A 117 -18.72 9.49 -7.16
N VAL A 118 -17.44 9.25 -6.88
CA VAL A 118 -17.00 8.38 -5.79
C VAL A 118 -15.83 8.98 -5.04
N ALA A 119 -15.74 8.63 -3.78
CA ALA A 119 -14.58 8.92 -2.96
C ALA A 119 -14.06 7.65 -2.31
N SER A 120 -12.81 7.71 -1.90
CA SER A 120 -12.15 6.63 -1.19
C SER A 120 -11.49 7.15 0.07
N MET A 121 -11.47 6.30 1.09
CA MET A 121 -10.78 6.56 2.33
C MET A 121 -9.86 5.38 2.63
N VAL A 122 -8.58 5.67 2.82
CA VAL A 122 -7.57 4.71 3.25
C VAL A 122 -7.09 5.08 4.63
N CYS A 123 -6.58 4.09 5.36
CA CYS A 123 -6.14 4.28 6.75
C CYS A 123 -4.75 3.70 6.92
N PHE A 124 -3.84 4.48 7.51
CA PHE A 124 -2.54 4.02 7.96
C PHE A 124 -2.51 3.97 9.48
N VAL A 125 -1.88 2.94 10.03
CA VAL A 125 -1.58 2.80 11.46
C VAL A 125 -0.07 2.62 11.59
N ASP A 126 0.56 3.46 12.39
CA ASP A 126 2.02 3.49 12.61
C ASP A 126 2.82 3.53 11.30
N GLY A 127 2.37 4.39 10.37
CA GLY A 127 3.00 4.56 9.06
C GLY A 127 2.79 3.43 8.06
N LYS A 128 1.98 2.40 8.40
CA LYS A 128 1.73 1.24 7.54
C LYS A 128 0.26 1.14 7.10
N PRO A 129 -0.05 0.66 5.88
CA PRO A 129 -1.41 0.54 5.40
C PRO A 129 -2.27 -0.45 6.20
N ARG A 130 -3.44 0.00 6.68
CA ARG A 130 -4.42 -0.82 7.40
C ARG A 130 -5.66 -1.09 6.55
N LYS A 131 -5.53 -2.04 5.63
CA LYS A 131 -6.54 -2.36 4.60
C LYS A 131 -7.97 -2.67 5.08
N SER A 132 -8.21 -3.24 6.27
CA SER A 132 -9.59 -3.52 6.74
C SER A 132 -10.34 -2.24 7.11
N MET A 133 -9.63 -1.15 7.37
CA MET A 133 -10.23 0.13 7.71
C MET A 133 -10.53 0.97 6.48
N TYR A 134 -10.19 0.49 5.28
CA TYR A 134 -10.49 1.22 4.05
C TYR A 134 -12.00 1.27 3.79
N LYS A 135 -12.45 2.38 3.23
CA LYS A 135 -13.87 2.60 2.89
C LYS A 135 -14.01 3.24 1.52
N LYS A 136 -15.01 2.78 0.77
CA LYS A 136 -15.44 3.36 -0.51
C LYS A 136 -16.76 4.10 -0.27
N TYR A 137 -16.88 5.31 -0.77
CA TYR A 137 -18.08 6.12 -0.64
C TYR A 137 -18.65 6.41 -2.03
N ALA A 138 -19.89 6.00 -2.26
CA ALA A 138 -20.68 6.55 -3.35
C ALA A 138 -21.26 7.90 -2.89
N ILE A 139 -20.96 8.95 -3.65
CA ILE A 139 -21.52 10.29 -3.44
C ILE A 139 -22.98 10.27 -3.90
N LYS A 140 -23.89 10.81 -3.09
CA LYS A 140 -25.34 10.70 -3.33
C LYS A 140 -26.01 12.05 -3.59
N THR A 141 -25.52 13.11 -2.95
CA THR A 141 -26.22 14.39 -2.88
C THR A 141 -25.64 15.46 -3.79
N VAL A 142 -24.46 15.21 -4.35
CA VAL A 142 -23.74 16.15 -5.21
C VAL A 142 -24.03 15.84 -6.68
N VAL A 143 -24.48 16.85 -7.41
CA VAL A 143 -24.73 16.78 -8.86
C VAL A 143 -23.59 17.46 -9.59
N GLY A 144 -22.96 16.76 -10.53
CA GLY A 144 -21.81 17.28 -11.28
C GLY A 144 -20.47 17.14 -10.54
N PRO A 145 -19.37 17.61 -11.15
CA PRO A 145 -18.02 17.46 -10.62
C PRO A 145 -17.69 18.53 -9.57
N ASP A 146 -18.44 18.58 -8.46
CA ASP A 146 -18.12 19.43 -7.32
C ASP A 146 -17.35 18.62 -6.26
N ASP A 147 -16.03 18.72 -6.33
CA ASP A 147 -15.11 18.02 -5.43
C ASP A 147 -15.23 18.53 -3.98
N PHE A 148 -15.56 19.79 -3.76
CA PHE A 148 -15.67 20.35 -2.41
C PHE A 148 -16.94 19.87 -1.71
N ALA A 149 -18.08 19.92 -2.42
CA ALA A 149 -19.32 19.35 -1.90
C ALA A 149 -19.20 17.84 -1.65
N SER A 150 -18.50 17.13 -2.54
CA SER A 150 -18.25 15.69 -2.37
C SER A 150 -17.40 15.41 -1.13
N MET A 151 -16.36 16.21 -0.90
CA MET A 151 -15.51 16.11 0.30
C MET A 151 -16.32 16.37 1.58
N ARG A 152 -17.18 17.40 1.59
CA ARG A 152 -18.07 17.68 2.73
C ARG A 152 -19.00 16.51 3.02
N GLU A 153 -19.63 15.94 1.99
CA GLU A 153 -20.56 14.81 2.16
C GLU A 153 -19.88 13.62 2.84
N ILE A 154 -18.68 13.23 2.39
CA ILE A 154 -18.02 12.03 2.90
C ILE A 154 -17.49 12.22 4.31
N LEU A 155 -16.90 13.38 4.61
CA LEU A 155 -16.39 13.68 5.94
C LEU A 155 -17.54 13.75 6.94
N ARG A 156 -18.65 14.41 6.58
CA ARG A 156 -19.84 14.51 7.45
C ARG A 156 -20.44 13.14 7.71
N ARG A 157 -20.49 12.26 6.70
CA ARG A 157 -20.95 10.87 6.87
C ARG A 157 -20.02 10.03 7.74
N ARG A 158 -18.71 10.12 7.55
CA ARG A 158 -17.71 9.35 8.30
C ARG A 158 -17.65 9.79 9.76
N TYR A 159 -17.42 11.07 9.99
CA TYR A 159 -17.21 11.62 11.33
C TYR A 159 -18.51 11.82 12.10
N GLY A 160 -19.62 12.15 11.41
CA GLY A 160 -20.93 12.16 12.05
C GLY A 160 -21.35 10.78 12.56
N ARG A 161 -20.97 9.70 11.86
CA ARG A 161 -21.14 8.33 12.36
C ARG A 161 -20.25 8.04 13.57
N LEU A 162 -18.96 8.39 13.52
CA LEU A 162 -18.05 8.21 14.65
C LEU A 162 -18.52 8.97 15.90
N LYS A 163 -19.03 10.20 15.75
CA LYS A 163 -19.62 11.00 16.84
C LYS A 163 -20.80 10.27 17.50
N LYS A 164 -21.70 9.70 16.69
CA LYS A 164 -22.86 8.93 17.18
C LYS A 164 -22.48 7.62 17.86
N GLU A 165 -21.46 6.93 17.34
CA GLU A 165 -21.00 5.65 17.85
C GLU A 165 -20.03 5.79 19.04
N GLY A 166 -19.59 7.02 19.38
CA GLY A 166 -18.57 7.25 20.41
C GLY A 166 -17.22 6.61 20.08
N ALA A 167 -16.94 6.35 18.80
CA ALA A 167 -15.76 5.63 18.36
C ALA A 167 -14.54 6.57 18.25
N HIS A 168 -13.33 6.03 18.44
CA HIS A 168 -12.09 6.81 18.41
C HIS A 168 -11.88 7.51 17.06
N LEU A 169 -11.51 8.79 17.11
CA LEU A 169 -11.07 9.58 15.96
C LEU A 169 -9.64 9.19 15.52
N PRO A 170 -9.26 9.45 14.25
CA PRO A 170 -7.86 9.38 13.86
C PRO A 170 -7.07 10.51 14.52
N ASP A 171 -5.75 10.39 14.54
CA ASP A 171 -4.86 11.44 15.02
C ASP A 171 -4.64 12.52 13.96
N LEU A 172 -4.71 12.14 12.68
CA LEU A 172 -4.53 13.04 11.54
C LEU A 172 -5.45 12.66 10.37
N ILE A 173 -6.11 13.67 9.82
CA ILE A 173 -6.91 13.58 8.60
C ILE A 173 -6.12 14.21 7.46
N VAL A 174 -5.99 13.50 6.35
CA VAL A 174 -5.29 13.99 5.16
C VAL A 174 -6.31 14.06 4.02
N VAL A 175 -6.57 15.25 3.49
CA VAL A 175 -7.36 15.39 2.25
C VAL A 175 -6.41 15.49 1.06
N ASP A 176 -6.66 14.67 0.03
CA ASP A 176 -5.92 14.77 -1.21
C ASP A 176 -6.31 16.05 -1.96
N GLY A 177 -5.43 17.03 -1.88
CA GLY A 177 -5.47 18.27 -2.62
C GLY A 177 -5.30 19.52 -1.75
N GLY A 178 -5.54 20.67 -2.38
CA GLY A 178 -5.08 21.96 -1.87
C GLY A 178 -6.02 22.60 -0.85
N LYS A 179 -5.84 23.92 -0.66
CA LYS A 179 -6.61 24.73 0.30
C LYS A 179 -8.12 24.60 0.19
N GLY A 180 -8.67 24.43 -1.02
CA GLY A 180 -10.11 24.31 -1.21
C GLY A 180 -10.69 23.05 -0.55
N GLN A 181 -10.07 21.89 -0.77
CA GLN A 181 -10.48 20.64 -0.12
C GLN A 181 -10.22 20.66 1.39
N LEU A 182 -9.11 21.28 1.81
CA LEU A 182 -8.82 21.49 3.23
C LEU A 182 -9.89 22.36 3.91
N SER A 183 -10.29 23.47 3.29
CA SER A 183 -11.36 24.35 3.81
C SER A 183 -12.67 23.59 3.97
N ALA A 184 -13.05 22.81 2.96
CA ALA A 184 -14.23 21.95 3.02
C ALA A 184 -14.16 20.92 4.17
N ALA A 185 -12.96 20.42 4.50
CA ALA A 185 -12.77 19.52 5.62
C ALA A 185 -12.87 20.24 6.97
N VAL A 186 -12.26 21.42 7.08
CA VAL A 186 -12.31 22.27 8.27
C VAL A 186 -13.75 22.64 8.61
N GLU A 187 -14.54 23.10 7.64
CA GLU A 187 -15.97 23.42 7.82
C GLU A 187 -16.74 22.26 8.49
N VAL A 188 -16.54 21.03 8.02
CA VAL A 188 -17.22 19.85 8.56
C VAL A 188 -16.73 19.47 9.96
N LEU A 189 -15.43 19.62 10.24
CA LEU A 189 -14.88 19.32 11.56
C LEU A 189 -15.29 20.37 12.59
N GLU A 190 -15.46 21.64 12.19
CA GLU A 190 -16.06 22.70 13.00
C GLU A 190 -17.53 22.39 13.31
N GLU A 191 -18.34 22.05 12.30
CA GLU A 191 -19.74 21.62 12.50
C GLU A 191 -19.89 20.44 13.48
N LEU A 192 -18.88 19.57 13.55
CA LEU A 192 -18.87 18.38 14.38
C LEU A 192 -18.12 18.55 15.71
N ASP A 193 -17.63 19.75 16.03
CA ASP A 193 -16.84 20.05 17.24
C ASP A 193 -15.57 19.20 17.39
N PHE A 194 -14.93 18.84 16.29
CA PHE A 194 -13.76 17.96 16.27
C PHE A 194 -12.43 18.67 16.03
N MET A 195 -12.42 19.98 15.76
CA MET A 195 -11.19 20.75 15.54
C MET A 195 -10.19 20.69 16.71
N ALA A 196 -10.66 20.52 17.95
CA ALA A 196 -9.77 20.37 19.11
C ALA A 196 -9.29 18.92 19.33
N ALA A 197 -9.89 17.94 18.64
CA ALA A 197 -9.68 16.52 18.88
C ALA A 197 -8.83 15.83 17.81
N VAL A 198 -8.80 16.38 16.59
CA VAL A 198 -8.08 15.80 15.45
C VAL A 198 -7.44 16.89 14.59
N ASP A 199 -6.20 16.64 14.17
CA ASP A 199 -5.52 17.50 13.20
C ASP A 199 -5.96 17.15 11.76
N VAL A 200 -6.05 18.15 10.89
CA VAL A 200 -6.38 17.97 9.47
C VAL A 200 -5.40 18.73 8.58
N ILE A 201 -4.97 18.11 7.48
CA ILE A 201 -4.06 18.72 6.50
C ILE A 201 -4.55 18.48 5.08
N GLY A 202 -4.23 19.41 4.19
CA GLY A 202 -4.35 19.22 2.73
C GLY A 202 -3.00 18.85 2.14
N LEU A 203 -2.96 17.83 1.28
CA LEU A 203 -1.73 17.40 0.60
C LEU A 203 -1.88 17.60 -0.91
N ALA A 204 -1.18 18.58 -1.49
CA ALA A 204 -1.27 18.85 -2.92
C ALA A 204 -0.25 18.07 -3.74
N LYS A 205 -0.61 17.71 -4.98
CA LYS A 205 0.24 16.94 -5.92
C LYS A 205 1.54 17.66 -6.32
N ARG A 206 1.54 18.99 -6.36
CA ARG A 206 2.73 19.76 -6.77
C ARG A 206 3.69 19.85 -5.57
N LEU A 207 4.84 19.19 -5.68
CA LEU A 207 5.92 19.17 -4.67
C LEU A 207 5.54 18.61 -3.29
N GLU A 208 4.39 17.91 -3.17
CA GLU A 208 3.88 17.43 -1.89
C GLU A 208 3.71 18.55 -0.85
N GLU A 209 3.29 19.73 -1.32
CA GLU A 209 3.00 20.86 -0.45
C GLU A 209 1.90 20.50 0.54
N VAL A 210 2.21 20.67 1.83
CA VAL A 210 1.27 20.43 2.92
C VAL A 210 0.62 21.75 3.33
N PHE A 211 -0.70 21.82 3.27
CA PHE A 211 -1.49 22.95 3.74
C PHE A 211 -2.03 22.65 5.14
N LEU A 212 -1.83 23.60 6.05
CA LEU A 212 -2.41 23.57 7.39
C LEU A 212 -3.64 24.48 7.47
N PRO A 213 -4.62 24.18 8.34
CA PRO A 213 -5.75 25.05 8.61
C PRO A 213 -5.30 26.44 9.03
N TYR A 214 -6.01 27.45 8.55
CA TYR A 214 -5.80 28.87 8.89
C TYR A 214 -4.40 29.43 8.56
N LYS A 215 -3.54 28.69 7.84
CA LYS A 215 -2.25 29.18 7.36
C LYS A 215 -2.31 29.53 5.87
N LYS A 216 -1.70 30.67 5.54
CA LYS A 216 -1.62 31.14 4.15
C LYS A 216 -0.58 30.35 3.36
N ASP A 217 0.57 30.03 3.96
CA ASP A 217 1.67 29.39 3.25
C ASP A 217 1.67 27.87 3.49
N SER A 218 2.10 27.12 2.48
CA SER A 218 2.30 25.67 2.59
C SER A 218 3.60 25.36 3.32
N ILE A 219 3.65 24.17 3.91
CA ILE A 219 4.86 23.60 4.51
C ILE A 219 5.48 22.64 3.50
N LEU A 220 6.79 22.76 3.33
CA LEU A 220 7.59 21.84 2.53
C LEU A 220 8.39 20.93 3.46
N ILE A 221 8.14 19.62 3.39
CA ILE A 221 8.95 18.62 4.06
C ILE A 221 10.11 18.24 3.13
N PRO A 222 11.35 18.04 3.64
CA PRO A 222 12.47 17.62 2.80
C PRO A 222 12.16 16.35 1.99
N LYS A 223 12.51 16.34 0.70
CA LYS A 223 12.21 15.21 -0.21
C LYS A 223 12.86 13.88 0.19
N THR A 224 13.98 13.95 0.90
CA THR A 224 14.69 12.78 1.43
C THR A 224 14.06 12.26 2.73
N SER A 225 13.16 13.02 3.36
CA SER A 225 12.57 12.69 4.65
C SER A 225 11.68 11.43 4.58
N PRO A 226 11.88 10.46 5.48
CA PRO A 226 10.95 9.33 5.64
C PRO A 226 9.52 9.78 5.96
N SER A 227 9.33 10.91 6.65
CA SER A 227 8.01 11.45 6.99
C SER A 227 7.20 11.83 5.74
N LEU A 228 7.86 12.43 4.75
CA LEU A 228 7.21 12.77 3.49
C LEU A 228 6.80 11.51 2.72
N ARG A 229 7.65 10.49 2.72
CA ARG A 229 7.35 9.21 2.04
C ARG A 229 6.09 8.56 2.59
N ILE A 230 5.82 8.69 3.90
CA ILE A 230 4.58 8.18 4.51
C ILE A 230 3.35 8.91 3.95
N LEU A 231 3.39 10.24 3.88
CA LEU A 231 2.29 11.03 3.29
C LEU A 231 2.07 10.70 1.81
N GLN A 232 3.16 10.55 1.05
CA GLN A 232 3.10 10.15 -0.36
C GLN A 232 2.46 8.76 -0.52
N GLN A 233 2.93 7.77 0.24
CA GLN A 233 2.37 6.42 0.21
C GLN A 233 0.89 6.40 0.60
N LEU A 234 0.51 7.17 1.61
CA LEU A 234 -0.87 7.28 2.06
C LEU A 234 -1.77 7.85 0.94
N ARG A 235 -1.33 8.92 0.27
CA ARG A 235 -2.05 9.54 -0.85
C ARG A 235 -2.12 8.64 -2.08
N ASP A 236 -1.00 8.04 -2.46
CA ASP A 236 -0.92 7.18 -3.64
C ASP A 236 -1.80 5.93 -3.45
N GLU A 237 -1.86 5.41 -2.22
CA GLU A 237 -2.77 4.32 -1.85
C GLU A 237 -4.24 4.74 -1.89
N ALA A 238 -4.57 5.98 -1.48
CA ALA A 238 -5.91 6.55 -1.62
C ALA A 238 -6.35 6.62 -3.09
N HIS A 239 -5.50 7.20 -3.95
CA HIS A 239 -5.72 7.23 -5.39
C HIS A 239 -5.90 5.84 -6.00
N ARG A 240 -4.99 4.91 -5.68
CA ARG A 240 -5.05 3.53 -6.17
C ARG A 240 -6.37 2.85 -5.77
N PHE A 241 -6.82 3.09 -4.54
CA PHE A 241 -8.06 2.52 -4.04
C PHE A 241 -9.30 3.13 -4.71
N ALA A 242 -9.28 4.43 -5.00
CA ALA A 242 -10.32 5.13 -5.75
C ALA A 242 -10.45 4.65 -7.20
N ILE A 243 -9.33 4.51 -7.93
CA ILE A 243 -9.29 3.99 -9.31
C ILE A 243 -9.90 2.58 -9.37
N THR A 244 -9.56 1.73 -8.40
CA THR A 244 -10.12 0.38 -8.30
C THR A 244 -11.64 0.42 -8.15
N PHE A 245 -12.16 1.37 -7.35
CA PHE A 245 -13.61 1.51 -7.16
C PHE A 245 -14.34 1.94 -8.44
N HIS A 246 -13.77 2.87 -9.21
CA HIS A 246 -14.31 3.26 -10.52
C HIS A 246 -14.38 2.07 -11.48
N ARG A 247 -13.32 1.26 -11.54
CA ARG A 247 -13.30 0.04 -12.36
C ARG A 247 -14.38 -0.95 -11.94
N ASP A 248 -14.55 -1.16 -10.64
CA ASP A 248 -15.60 -2.04 -10.09
C ASP A 248 -17.01 -1.52 -10.39
N LYS A 249 -17.23 -0.21 -10.27
CA LYS A 249 -18.55 0.41 -10.49
C LYS A 249 -18.89 0.43 -11.97
N ARG A 250 -17.94 0.73 -12.85
CA ARG A 250 -18.11 0.69 -14.31
C ARG A 250 -18.43 -0.71 -14.79
N SER A 251 -17.67 -1.73 -14.36
CA SER A 251 -17.93 -3.12 -14.74
C SER A 251 -19.34 -3.58 -14.32
N LYS A 252 -19.78 -3.23 -13.11
CA LYS A 252 -21.14 -3.51 -12.62
C LYS A 252 -22.24 -2.75 -13.36
N ARG A 253 -22.02 -1.48 -13.74
CA ARG A 253 -22.99 -0.69 -14.52
C ARG A 253 -23.12 -1.21 -15.94
N THR A 254 -22.00 -1.52 -16.59
CA THR A 254 -21.96 -2.17 -17.91
C THR A 254 -22.68 -3.53 -17.89
N LEU A 255 -22.56 -4.30 -16.79
CA LEU A 255 -23.32 -5.54 -16.60
C LEU A 255 -24.84 -5.34 -16.45
N LYS A 256 -25.27 -4.21 -15.85
CA LYS A 256 -26.64 -4.02 -15.37
C LYS A 256 -27.52 -3.11 -16.25
N SER A 257 -26.95 -2.24 -17.10
CA SER A 257 -27.75 -1.16 -17.72
C SER A 257 -28.22 -1.38 -19.16
N ASP A 258 -27.70 -2.36 -19.91
CA ASP A 258 -28.19 -2.58 -21.30
C ASP A 258 -28.48 -4.03 -21.66
N LEU A 259 -27.71 -5.00 -21.15
CA LEU A 259 -27.90 -6.41 -21.52
C LEU A 259 -28.99 -7.10 -20.69
N THR A 260 -29.02 -6.90 -19.37
CA THR A 260 -30.03 -7.51 -18.49
C THR A 260 -31.41 -6.85 -18.57
N THR A 261 -31.49 -5.67 -19.18
CA THR A 261 -32.77 -5.00 -19.50
C THR A 261 -33.45 -5.61 -20.73
N ILE A 262 -32.73 -6.41 -21.53
CA ILE A 262 -33.32 -7.09 -22.69
C ILE A 262 -34.18 -8.24 -22.17
N PRO A 263 -35.50 -8.26 -22.44
CA PRO A 263 -36.38 -9.31 -21.97
C PRO A 263 -35.88 -10.70 -22.40
N GLY A 264 -35.62 -11.58 -21.43
CA GLY A 264 -35.08 -12.92 -21.65
C GLY A 264 -33.56 -13.06 -21.56
N ILE A 265 -32.79 -11.96 -21.40
CA ILE A 265 -31.35 -12.01 -21.14
C ILE A 265 -31.10 -11.95 -19.63
N GLY A 266 -30.71 -13.08 -19.05
CA GLY A 266 -30.30 -13.19 -17.65
C GLY A 266 -28.84 -12.78 -17.39
N GLU A 267 -28.43 -12.74 -16.12
CA GLU A 267 -27.06 -12.38 -15.71
C GLU A 267 -25.99 -13.31 -16.30
N THR A 268 -26.31 -14.59 -16.50
CA THR A 268 -25.38 -15.59 -17.07
C THR A 268 -25.05 -15.28 -18.52
N THR A 269 -26.05 -14.94 -19.32
CA THR A 269 -25.89 -14.56 -20.73
C THR A 269 -25.21 -13.20 -20.86
N SER A 270 -25.55 -12.23 -20.00
CA SER A 270 -24.88 -10.92 -19.94
C SER A 270 -23.37 -11.07 -19.65
N LYS A 271 -23.00 -11.89 -18.66
CA LYS A 271 -21.59 -12.20 -18.35
C LYS A 271 -20.88 -12.89 -19.53
N LYS A 272 -21.55 -13.82 -20.23
CA LYS A 272 -20.97 -14.51 -21.39
C LYS A 272 -20.66 -13.52 -22.52
N LEU A 273 -21.58 -12.63 -22.85
CA LEU A 273 -21.38 -11.58 -23.85
C LEU A 273 -20.22 -10.65 -23.48
N LEU A 274 -20.15 -10.21 -22.22
CA LEU A 274 -19.05 -9.33 -21.78
C LEU A 274 -17.70 -10.05 -21.73
N ARG A 275 -17.67 -11.37 -21.50
CA ARG A 275 -16.42 -12.15 -21.58
C ARG A 275 -15.93 -12.26 -23.02
N THR A 276 -16.84 -12.46 -23.98
CA THR A 276 -16.48 -12.62 -25.40
C THR A 276 -16.14 -11.29 -26.07
N PHE A 277 -16.92 -10.23 -25.83
CA PHE A 277 -16.80 -8.96 -26.53
C PHE A 277 -16.15 -7.84 -25.70
N GLY A 278 -15.91 -8.06 -24.40
CA GLY A 278 -15.23 -7.14 -23.50
C GLY A 278 -16.09 -6.00 -22.93
N SER A 279 -16.96 -5.38 -23.74
CA SER A 279 -17.80 -4.25 -23.31
C SER A 279 -19.19 -4.25 -23.96
N VAL A 280 -20.17 -3.58 -23.36
CA VAL A 280 -21.51 -3.38 -23.96
C VAL A 280 -21.40 -2.66 -25.31
N GLN A 281 -20.47 -1.72 -25.44
CA GLN A 281 -20.27 -1.00 -26.70
C GLN A 281 -19.77 -1.93 -27.80
N SER A 282 -18.88 -2.88 -27.47
CA SER A 282 -18.43 -3.90 -28.42
C SER A 282 -19.58 -4.84 -28.81
N VAL A 283 -20.44 -5.23 -27.86
CA VAL A 283 -21.65 -6.04 -28.14
C VAL A 283 -22.61 -5.29 -29.07
N ARG A 284 -22.71 -3.97 -28.94
CA ARG A 284 -23.56 -3.12 -29.81
C ARG A 284 -23.07 -3.03 -31.25
N HIS A 285 -21.76 -3.14 -31.48
CA HIS A 285 -21.15 -3.12 -32.82
C HIS A 285 -20.91 -4.51 -33.41
N ALA A 286 -21.10 -5.57 -32.62
CA ALA A 286 -20.97 -6.94 -33.09
C ALA A 286 -22.04 -7.26 -34.15
N SER A 287 -21.63 -8.04 -35.15
CA SER A 287 -22.52 -8.53 -36.19
C SER A 287 -23.52 -9.55 -35.63
N LEU A 288 -24.66 -9.71 -36.33
CA LEU A 288 -25.65 -10.72 -35.97
C LEU A 288 -25.04 -12.13 -35.88
N ALA A 289 -24.13 -12.46 -36.79
CA ALA A 289 -23.46 -13.76 -36.82
C ALA A 289 -22.62 -14.01 -35.56
N GLU A 290 -21.80 -13.04 -35.15
CA GLU A 290 -20.96 -13.12 -33.95
C GLU A 290 -21.80 -13.24 -32.67
N LEU A 291 -22.91 -12.49 -32.58
CA LEU A 291 -23.83 -12.58 -31.44
C LEU A 291 -24.52 -13.95 -31.38
N GLN A 292 -24.94 -14.48 -32.52
CA GLN A 292 -25.57 -15.80 -32.60
C GLN A 292 -24.59 -16.94 -32.28
N GLU A 293 -23.32 -16.80 -32.64
CA GLU A 293 -22.27 -17.74 -32.26
C GLU A 293 -22.03 -17.75 -30.74
N ALA A 294 -21.99 -16.56 -30.12
CA ALA A 294 -21.73 -16.43 -28.70
C ALA A 294 -22.88 -16.94 -27.80
N ILE A 295 -24.13 -16.65 -28.14
CA ILE A 295 -25.30 -16.90 -27.26
C ILE A 295 -26.46 -17.67 -27.90
N GLY A 296 -26.29 -18.17 -29.12
CA GLY A 296 -27.28 -18.97 -29.86
C GLY A 296 -28.20 -18.12 -30.74
N LYS A 297 -28.73 -18.74 -31.81
CA LYS A 297 -29.48 -18.07 -32.89
C LYS A 297 -30.62 -17.16 -32.42
N LYS A 298 -31.48 -17.67 -31.53
CA LYS A 298 -32.68 -16.96 -31.04
C LYS A 298 -32.33 -15.78 -30.13
N MET A 299 -31.33 -15.95 -29.26
CA MET A 299 -30.92 -14.94 -28.29
C MET A 299 -30.03 -13.86 -28.93
N GLY A 300 -29.12 -14.26 -29.83
CA GLY A 300 -28.28 -13.34 -30.60
C GLY A 300 -29.10 -12.39 -31.48
N ALA A 301 -30.13 -12.89 -32.16
CA ALA A 301 -31.05 -12.07 -32.95
C ALA A 301 -31.77 -11.01 -32.09
N ARG A 302 -32.25 -11.41 -30.90
CA ARG A 302 -32.96 -10.51 -29.98
C ARG A 302 -32.05 -9.42 -29.41
N VAL A 303 -30.80 -9.75 -29.09
CA VAL A 303 -29.81 -8.76 -28.64
C VAL A 303 -29.47 -7.78 -29.75
N TYR A 304 -29.26 -8.28 -30.98
CA TYR A 304 -28.97 -7.45 -32.14
C TYR A 304 -30.11 -6.46 -32.42
N GLU A 305 -31.36 -6.93 -32.43
CA GLU A 305 -32.54 -6.11 -32.67
C GLU A 305 -32.70 -4.97 -31.65
N VAL A 306 -32.62 -5.28 -30.35
CA VAL A 306 -32.78 -4.27 -29.29
C VAL A 306 -31.63 -3.26 -29.28
N MET A 307 -30.41 -3.69 -29.63
CA MET A 307 -29.24 -2.81 -29.68
C MET A 307 -29.24 -1.87 -30.90
N GLN A 308 -29.86 -2.29 -32.00
CA GLN A 308 -30.05 -1.46 -33.19
C GLN A 308 -31.25 -0.51 -33.07
N GLN A 309 -32.31 -0.88 -32.35
CA GLN A 309 -33.47 -0.01 -32.10
C GLN A 309 -33.17 1.17 -31.16
N LYS A 310 -32.19 1.05 -30.26
CA LYS A 310 -31.72 2.15 -29.39
C LYS A 310 -30.74 3.12 -30.08
N ARG A 311 -30.62 3.10 -31.43
CA ARG A 311 -29.77 4.02 -32.20
C ARG A 311 -30.29 5.46 -32.18
#